data_AF-A0A2P1G4D4-F1
#
_entry.id   AF-A0A2P1G4D4-F1
#
_cell.length_a   1.000
_cell.length_b   1.000
_cell.length_c   1.000
_cell.angle_alpha   90.00
_cell.angle_beta   90.00
_cell.angle_gamma   90.00
#
_symmetry.space_group_name_H-M   'P 1'
#
loop_
_entity.id
_entity.type
_entity.pdbx_description
1 polymer ?
#
loop_
_entity_poly.entity_id
_entity_poly.type
_entity_poly.pdbx_seq_one_letter_code
_entity_poly.pdbx_strand_id
1 'polypeptide(L)'
;MWLAFGILAVIFAILNLIFAFKGKEAKYFRFMSMALTILTLWVALKEELNLFFIKDFTALEDTAPTLINGLFVCSVGSILINSISLFKEKK
;
A
#
# COMPACT_ATOMS: atom_id res chain seq x y z
N MET A 1 -9.89 -8.30 -4.41
CA MET A 1 -9.45 -7.19 -5.31
C MET A 1 -7.96 -6.81 -5.18
N TRP A 2 -7.21 -7.46 -4.29
CA TRP A 2 -5.78 -7.20 -4.04
C TRP A 2 -4.88 -7.44 -5.28
N LEU A 3 -5.16 -8.47 -6.10
CA LEU A 3 -4.37 -8.77 -7.30
C LEU A 3 -4.24 -7.59 -8.27
N ALA A 4 -5.29 -6.80 -8.44
CA ALA A 4 -5.26 -5.63 -9.33
C ALA A 4 -4.26 -4.57 -8.82
N PHE A 5 -4.29 -4.28 -7.51
CA PHE A 5 -3.32 -3.38 -6.89
C PHE A 5 -1.89 -3.93 -6.97
N GLY A 6 -1.73 -5.24 -6.80
CA GLY A 6 -0.41 -5.90 -6.88
C GLY A 6 0.18 -5.85 -8.28
N ILE A 7 -0.63 -6.13 -9.30
CA ILE A 7 -0.22 -6.03 -10.72
C ILE A 7 0.18 -4.59 -11.06
N LEU A 8 -0.63 -3.60 -10.66
CA LEU A 8 -0.29 -2.20 -10.87
C LEU A 8 1.00 -1.81 -10.13
N ALA A 9 1.20 -2.28 -8.89
CA ALA A 9 2.42 -2.01 -8.13
C ALA A 9 3.68 -2.49 -8.87
N VAL A 10 3.62 -3.68 -9.48
CA VAL A 10 4.71 -4.25 -10.28
C VAL A 10 4.92 -3.46 -11.56
N ILE A 11 3.86 -3.07 -12.27
CA ILE A 11 3.96 -2.25 -13.49
C ILE A 11 4.68 -0.93 -13.17
N PHE A 12 4.29 -0.23 -12.10
CA PHE A 12 4.95 1.02 -11.70
C PHE A 12 6.40 0.80 -11.22
N ALA A 13 6.71 -0.34 -10.59
CA ALA A 13 8.09 -0.69 -10.23
C ALA A 13 8.97 -0.85 -11.48
N ILE A 14 8.48 -1.55 -12.49
CA ILE A 14 9.17 -1.76 -13.76
C ILE A 14 9.39 -0.42 -14.48
N LEU A 15 8.35 0.45 -14.53
CA LEU A 15 8.47 1.78 -15.12
C LEU A 15 9.50 2.64 -14.39
N ASN A 16 9.51 2.61 -13.06
CA ASN A 16 10.52 3.29 -12.25
C ASN A 16 11.94 2.81 -12.61
N LEU A 17 12.13 1.49 -12.72
CA LEU A 17 13.42 0.89 -13.06
C LEU A 17 13.90 1.29 -14.47
N ILE A 18 13.00 1.25 -15.47
CA ILE A 18 13.32 1.67 -16.85
C ILE A 18 13.77 3.14 -16.88
N PHE A 19 13.13 4.02 -16.12
CA PHE A 19 13.50 5.43 -16.06
C PHE A 19 14.82 5.66 -15.31
N ALA A 20 15.05 4.92 -14.22
CA ALA A 20 16.30 4.96 -13.48
C ALA A 20 17.50 4.58 -14.38
N PHE A 21 17.37 3.52 -15.19
CA PHE A 21 18.40 3.13 -16.16
C PHE A 21 18.62 4.17 -17.28
N LYS A 22 17.62 5.01 -17.57
CA LYS A 22 17.76 6.15 -18.49
C LYS A 22 18.31 7.42 -17.81
N GLY A 23 18.77 7.33 -16.56
CA GLY A 23 19.26 8.45 -15.77
C GLY A 23 18.17 9.48 -15.41
N LYS A 24 16.90 9.09 -15.49
CA LYS A 24 15.76 9.97 -15.17
C LYS A 24 15.19 9.59 -13.81
N GLU A 25 14.98 10.58 -12.96
CA GLU A 25 14.29 10.36 -11.70
C GLU A 25 12.78 10.15 -11.95
N ALA A 26 12.27 9.00 -11.53
CA ALA A 26 10.86 8.61 -11.66
C ALA A 26 10.14 8.55 -10.31
N LYS A 27 10.29 9.61 -9.50
CA LYS A 27 9.72 9.73 -8.15
C LYS A 27 8.24 9.35 -8.07
N TYR A 28 7.43 9.70 -9.08
CA TYR A 28 6.01 9.36 -9.15
C TYR A 28 5.76 7.86 -9.32
N PHE A 29 6.55 7.17 -10.17
CA PHE A 29 6.41 5.73 -10.37
C PHE A 29 6.87 4.96 -9.13
N ARG A 30 7.96 5.38 -8.51
CA ARG A 30 8.41 4.81 -7.22
C ARG A 30 7.33 4.95 -6.14
N PHE A 31 6.76 6.15 -5.99
CA PHE A 31 5.71 6.39 -5.01
C PHE A 31 4.45 5.57 -5.28
N MET A 32 3.94 5.58 -6.52
CA MET A 32 2.78 4.77 -6.92
C MET A 32 2.99 3.28 -6.62
N SER A 33 4.16 2.73 -6.96
CA SER A 33 4.49 1.33 -6.70
C SER A 33 4.44 0.99 -5.21
N MET A 34 5.06 1.82 -4.35
CA MET A 34 5.08 1.61 -2.91
C MET A 34 3.68 1.74 -2.29
N ALA A 35 2.92 2.76 -2.68
CA ALA A 35 1.55 2.97 -2.21
C ALA A 35 0.64 1.80 -2.57
N LEU A 36 0.69 1.35 -3.83
CA LEU A 36 -0.10 0.20 -4.31
C LEU A 36 0.31 -1.12 -3.65
N THR A 37 1.60 -1.29 -3.33
CA THR A 37 2.09 -2.47 -2.58
C THR A 37 1.45 -2.54 -1.21
N ILE A 38 1.45 -1.44 -0.46
CA ILE A 38 0.84 -1.37 0.88
C ILE A 38 -0.67 -1.61 0.80
N LEU A 39 -1.35 -1.02 -0.19
CA LEU A 39 -2.79 -1.22 -0.39
C LEU A 39 -3.13 -2.67 -0.76
N THR A 40 -2.29 -3.34 -1.55
CA THR A 40 -2.44 -4.76 -1.90
C THR A 40 -2.41 -5.64 -0.67
N LEU A 41 -1.37 -5.46 0.15
CA LEU A 41 -1.20 -6.22 1.40
C LEU A 41 -2.37 -6.00 2.35
N TRP A 42 -2.83 -4.76 2.46
CA TRP A 42 -3.97 -4.42 3.28
C TRP A 42 -5.26 -5.12 2.85
N VAL A 43 -5.58 -5.06 1.55
CA VAL A 43 -6.80 -5.67 1.02
C VAL A 43 -6.76 -7.19 1.19
N ALA A 44 -5.61 -7.82 0.95
CA ALA A 44 -5.43 -9.26 1.16
C ALA A 44 -5.60 -9.64 2.64
N LEU A 45 -4.94 -8.91 3.55
CA LEU A 45 -5.03 -9.16 4.99
C LEU A 45 -6.47 -9.01 5.49
N LYS A 46 -7.19 -7.97 5.07
CA LYS A 46 -8.58 -7.74 5.47
C LYS A 46 -9.53 -8.82 4.95
N GLU A 47 -9.33 -9.29 3.72
CA GLU A 47 -10.11 -10.39 3.14
C GLU A 47 -9.91 -11.69 3.95
N GLU A 48 -8.66 -12.05 4.29
CA GLU A 48 -8.36 -13.24 5.10
C GLU A 48 -8.87 -13.13 6.54
N LEU A 49 -8.71 -11.96 7.16
CA LEU A 49 -9.12 -11.73 8.54
C LEU A 49 -10.64 -11.82 8.71
N ASN A 50 -11.40 -11.31 7.75
CA ASN A 50 -12.87 -11.43 7.76
C ASN A 50 -13.31 -12.91 7.69
N LEU A 51 -12.63 -13.73 6.89
CA LEU A 51 -12.92 -15.16 6.82
C LEU A 51 -12.50 -15.91 8.10
N PHE A 52 -11.41 -15.47 8.73
CA PHE A 52 -10.90 -16.04 9.98
C PHE A 52 -11.80 -15.71 11.17
N PHE A 53 -12.29 -14.47 11.30
CA PHE A 53 -13.18 -14.06 12.39
C PHE A 53 -14.59 -14.66 12.32
N ILE A 54 -15.08 -14.96 11.11
CA ILE A 54 -16.31 -15.74 10.93
C ILE A 54 -16.16 -17.18 11.53
N LYS A 55 -14.93 -17.65 11.77
CA LYS A 55 -14.58 -19.04 12.07
C LYS A 55 -14.13 -19.31 13.52
N ASP A 56 -14.48 -18.44 14.47
CA ASP A 56 -14.23 -18.49 15.92
C ASP A 56 -12.82 -18.08 16.39
N PHE A 57 -12.69 -16.90 17.01
CA PHE A 57 -11.68 -16.56 18.05
C PHE A 57 -12.08 -15.25 18.78
N THR A 58 -12.89 -15.34 19.83
CA THR A 58 -13.39 -14.18 20.61
C THR A 58 -12.31 -13.34 21.29
N ALA A 59 -11.14 -13.92 21.62
CA ALA A 59 -10.03 -13.20 22.25
C ALA A 59 -9.17 -12.38 21.25
N LEU A 60 -9.15 -12.75 19.97
CA LEU A 60 -8.49 -11.98 18.91
C LEU A 60 -9.41 -10.89 18.32
N GLU A 61 -10.71 -11.03 18.53
CA GLU A 61 -11.77 -10.24 17.91
C GLU A 61 -11.72 -8.76 18.32
N ASP A 62 -11.32 -8.45 19.56
CA ASP A 62 -11.18 -7.05 19.98
C ASP A 62 -9.85 -6.41 19.56
N THR A 63 -8.76 -7.19 19.54
CA THR A 63 -7.42 -6.63 19.38
C THR A 63 -6.97 -6.59 17.92
N ALA A 64 -7.23 -7.65 17.13
CA ALA A 64 -6.73 -7.72 15.77
C ALA A 64 -7.39 -6.69 14.84
N PRO A 65 -8.73 -6.52 14.83
CA PRO A 65 -9.37 -5.49 14.00
C PRO A 65 -8.93 -4.07 14.37
N THR A 66 -8.72 -3.80 15.66
CA THR A 66 -8.22 -2.50 16.14
C THR A 66 -6.80 -2.24 15.66
N LEU A 67 -5.88 -3.19 15.84
CA LEU A 67 -4.49 -3.09 15.37
C LEU A 67 -4.43 -2.91 13.85
N ILE A 68 -5.16 -3.74 13.12
CA ILE A 68 -5.20 -3.77 11.66
C ILE A 68 -5.74 -2.42 11.17
N ASN A 69 -6.90 -1.97 11.64
CA ASN A 69 -7.46 -0.66 11.24
C ASN A 69 -6.53 0.51 11.59
N GLY A 70 -5.86 0.47 12.75
CA GLY A 70 -4.86 1.47 13.12
C GLY A 70 -3.68 1.51 12.14
N LEU A 71 -3.12 0.36 11.78
CA LEU A 71 -2.03 0.26 10.81
C LEU A 71 -2.45 0.75 9.42
N PHE A 72 -3.70 0.54 9.02
CA PHE A 72 -4.23 1.10 7.77
C PHE A 72 -4.32 2.61 7.80
N VAL A 73 -4.86 3.19 8.87
CA VAL A 73 -4.92 4.65 9.02
C VAL A 73 -3.52 5.26 8.98
N CYS A 74 -2.56 4.67 9.70
CA CYS A 74 -1.15 5.08 9.66
C CYS A 74 -0.56 4.95 8.24
N SER A 75 -0.85 3.86 7.55
CA SER A 75 -0.35 3.60 6.20
C SER A 75 -0.92 4.58 5.17
N VAL A 76 -2.23 4.82 5.18
CA VAL A 76 -2.90 5.80 4.33
C VAL A 76 -2.41 7.20 4.65
N GLY A 77 -2.32 7.56 5.93
CA GLY A 77 -1.76 8.83 6.38
C GLY A 77 -0.33 9.03 5.88
N SER A 78 0.53 8.02 5.98
CA SER A 78 1.89 8.04 5.46
C SER A 78 1.92 8.25 3.94
N ILE A 79 1.08 7.54 3.17
CA ILE A 79 0.95 7.73 1.72
C ILE A 79 0.57 9.19 1.42
N LEU A 80 -0.45 9.73 2.09
CA LEU A 80 -0.92 11.10 1.88
C LEU A 80 0.17 12.13 2.24
N ILE A 81 0.84 11.99 3.39
CA ILE A 81 1.91 12.91 3.82
C ILE A 81 3.09 12.86 2.84
N ASN A 82 3.54 11.66 2.45
CA ASN A 82 4.64 11.52 1.49
C ASN A 82 4.26 12.04 0.10
N SER A 83 2.98 11.99 -0.27
CA SER A 83 2.51 12.57 -1.53
C SER A 83 2.74 14.08 -1.61
N ILE A 84 2.69 14.80 -0.48
CA ILE A 84 2.91 16.26 -0.44
C ILE A 84 4.32 16.59 -0.93
N SER A 85 5.33 15.79 -0.56
CA SER A 85 6.71 15.99 -0.98
C SER A 85 6.87 15.90 -2.51
N LEU A 86 6.13 14.98 -3.15
CA LEU A 86 6.17 14.82 -4.61
C LEU A 86 5.75 16.08 -5.37
N PHE A 87 4.72 16.78 -4.86
CA PHE A 87 4.17 18.00 -5.45
C PHE A 87 4.92 19.27 -5.05
N LYS A 88 5.70 19.23 -3.96
CA LYS A 88 6.42 20.40 -3.43
C LYS A 88 7.78 20.63 -4.09
N GLU A 89 8.35 19.61 -4.73
CA GLU A 89 9.50 19.78 -5.63
C GLU A 89 9.09 20.59 -6.87
N LYS A 90 9.27 21.92 -6.78
CA LYS A 90 9.28 22.81 -7.94
C LYS A 90 10.50 22.47 -8.82
N LYS A 91 10.26 22.55 -10.14
CA LYS A 91 11.27 22.62 -11.20
C LYS A 91 12.49 23.46 -10.81
#